data_AF-A0AA39ZS74-F1
#
_entry.id   AF-A0AA39ZS74-F1
#
_cell.length_a   1.000
_cell.length_b   1.000
_cell.length_c   1.000
_cell.angle_alpha   90.00
_cell.angle_beta   90.00
_cell.angle_gamma   90.00
#
_symmetry.space_group_name_H-M   'P 1'
#
loop_
_entity.id
_entity.type
_entity.pdbx_description
1 polymer ?
#
loop_
_entity_poly.entity_id
_entity_poly.type
_entity_poly.pdbx_seq_one_letter_code
_entity_poly.pdbx_strand_id
1 'polypeptide(L)'
;MSSDVATRAFVKAEIEALRVDTRAFVKAEIDAFRTETNARFERIEADVHELKIDVGEIKITMGEMQVTMRQIEVRARNGKLKNPTARIRPIPIFAQGRGPQEPDPTYFPKYANQLYRLRKPQNERDHQMLAYLSTFYDIQQEAADASESGEKVQVDPDRAVELLEEILGLDEDNFIEFRTRAQRFADQGPPAAEKRDRPATGSSGEQPQLHRRRLQTPSDGSTVPFTKTPSRAYDGSPTVPFTETPSRAAPEQLSNIRTVAARPRRPSTTIPDSEETASS
;
A
#
# COMPACT_ATOMS: atom_id res chain seq x y z
N MET A 1 21.85 91.39 -17.73
CA MET A 1 22.46 90.56 -16.67
C MET A 1 21.49 90.15 -15.57
N SER A 2 20.55 90.99 -15.10
CA SER A 2 19.60 90.59 -14.03
C SER A 2 18.50 89.59 -14.48
N SER A 3 18.10 89.60 -15.75
CA SER A 3 17.06 88.71 -16.29
C SER A 3 17.52 87.24 -16.36
N ASP A 4 18.75 87.00 -16.82
CA ASP A 4 19.30 85.64 -16.99
C ASP A 4 19.53 84.89 -15.68
N VAL A 5 19.77 85.63 -14.58
CA VAL A 5 19.93 85.03 -13.25
C VAL A 5 18.59 84.55 -12.71
N ALA A 6 17.51 85.32 -12.95
CA ALA A 6 16.16 84.95 -12.53
C ALA A 6 15.62 83.74 -13.31
N THR A 7 15.83 83.71 -14.63
CA THR A 7 15.43 82.56 -15.46
C THR A 7 16.19 81.30 -15.08
N ARG A 8 17.50 81.39 -14.82
CA ARG A 8 18.29 80.24 -14.36
C ARG A 8 17.87 79.73 -12.98
N ALA A 9 17.52 80.62 -12.05
CA ALA A 9 17.00 80.24 -10.74
C ALA A 9 15.66 79.51 -10.84
N PHE A 10 14.77 80.00 -11.71
CA PHE A 10 13.48 79.36 -11.99
C PHE A 10 13.65 77.94 -12.57
N VAL A 11 14.46 77.80 -13.62
CA VAL A 11 14.73 76.50 -14.24
C VAL A 11 15.35 75.52 -13.25
N LYS A 12 16.27 75.99 -12.37
CA LYS A 12 16.84 75.15 -11.32
C LYS A 12 15.78 74.66 -10.33
N ALA A 13 14.87 75.53 -9.91
CA ALA A 13 13.78 75.16 -9.00
C ALA A 13 12.82 74.14 -9.64
N GLU A 14 12.50 74.32 -10.92
CA GLU A 14 11.66 73.39 -11.69
C GLU A 14 12.32 72.01 -11.85
N ILE A 15 13.63 71.97 -12.15
CA ILE A 15 14.38 70.71 -12.21
C ILE A 15 14.38 70.00 -10.85
N GLU A 16 14.55 70.72 -9.75
CA GLU A 16 14.51 70.11 -8.41
C GLU A 16 13.10 69.60 -8.06
N ALA A 17 12.05 70.33 -8.42
CA ALA A 17 10.67 69.86 -8.25
C ALA A 17 10.43 68.57 -9.05
N LEU A 18 10.79 68.54 -10.34
CA LEU A 18 10.68 67.35 -11.19
C LEU A 18 11.48 66.16 -10.64
N ARG A 19 12.66 66.40 -10.05
CA ARG A 19 13.46 65.34 -9.41
C ARG A 19 12.77 64.77 -8.18
N VAL A 20 12.16 65.62 -7.35
CA VAL A 20 11.40 65.17 -6.17
C VAL A 20 10.19 64.36 -6.61
N ASP A 21 9.43 64.84 -7.60
CA ASP A 21 8.24 64.15 -8.12
C ASP A 21 8.61 62.80 -8.75
N THR A 22 9.66 62.76 -9.58
CA THR A 22 10.14 61.52 -10.20
C THR A 22 10.59 60.51 -9.14
N ARG A 23 11.29 60.96 -8.09
CA ARG A 23 11.69 60.08 -6.97
C ARG A 23 10.49 59.56 -6.19
N ALA A 24 9.50 60.40 -5.92
CA ALA A 24 8.29 59.99 -5.23
C ALA A 24 7.50 58.97 -6.04
N PHE A 25 7.36 59.20 -7.36
CA PHE A 25 6.71 58.28 -8.28
C PHE A 25 7.41 56.91 -8.32
N VAL A 26 8.73 56.89 -8.55
CA VAL A 26 9.51 55.65 -8.60
C VAL A 26 9.45 54.90 -7.27
N LYS A 27 9.50 55.61 -6.15
CA LYS A 27 9.36 55.00 -4.82
C LYS A 27 7.99 54.34 -4.65
N ALA A 28 6.91 55.04 -5.02
CA ALA A 28 5.56 54.50 -4.94
C ALA A 28 5.38 53.25 -5.83
N GLU A 29 5.97 53.26 -7.03
CA GLU A 29 5.95 52.12 -7.94
C GLU A 29 6.74 50.91 -7.39
N ILE A 30 7.92 51.16 -6.80
CA ILE A 30 8.71 50.11 -6.12
C ILE A 30 7.94 49.53 -4.94
N ASP A 31 7.31 50.38 -4.11
CA ASP A 31 6.53 49.94 -2.97
C ASP A 31 5.30 49.12 -3.43
N ALA A 32 4.60 49.58 -4.46
CA ALA A 32 3.49 48.83 -5.07
C ALA A 32 3.95 47.46 -5.61
N PHE A 33 5.03 47.44 -6.39
CA PHE A 33 5.61 46.19 -6.91
C PHE A 33 6.01 45.23 -5.79
N ARG A 34 6.61 45.75 -4.70
CA ARG A 34 6.97 44.95 -3.53
C ARG A 34 5.74 44.36 -2.85
N THR A 35 4.67 45.14 -2.66
CA THR A 35 3.42 44.63 -2.08
C THR A 35 2.78 43.56 -2.95
N GLU A 36 2.75 43.74 -4.27
CA GLU A 36 2.22 42.75 -5.20
C GLU A 36 3.05 41.47 -5.17
N THR A 37 4.38 41.60 -5.20
CA THR A 37 5.31 40.46 -5.17
C THR A 37 5.12 39.66 -3.87
N ASN A 38 5.04 40.33 -2.72
CA ASN A 38 4.77 39.68 -1.45
C ASN A 38 3.42 38.95 -1.44
N ALA A 39 2.36 39.59 -1.94
CA ALA A 39 1.04 38.96 -2.04
C ALA A 39 1.04 37.74 -2.97
N ARG A 40 1.86 37.75 -4.04
CA ARG A 40 2.05 36.56 -4.90
C ARG A 40 2.80 35.45 -4.18
N PHE A 41 3.84 35.77 -3.41
CA PHE A 41 4.55 34.79 -2.59
C PHE A 41 3.65 34.13 -1.55
N GLU A 42 2.85 34.90 -0.83
CA GLU A 42 1.90 34.36 0.17
C GLU A 42 0.89 33.39 -0.47
N ARG A 43 0.41 33.69 -1.68
CA ARG A 43 -0.46 32.75 -2.42
C ARG A 43 0.27 31.47 -2.82
N ILE A 44 1.50 31.60 -3.33
CA ILE A 44 2.32 30.42 -3.69
C ILE A 44 2.59 29.56 -2.44
N GLU A 45 2.86 30.18 -1.30
CA GLU A 45 3.04 29.45 -0.03
C GLU A 45 1.78 28.70 0.39
N ALA A 46 0.60 29.33 0.24
CA ALA A 46 -0.68 28.68 0.50
C ALA A 46 -0.91 27.48 -0.45
N ASP A 47 -0.72 27.68 -1.76
CA ASP A 47 -0.88 26.63 -2.77
C ASP A 47 0.09 25.45 -2.52
N VAL A 48 1.34 25.74 -2.12
CA VAL A 48 2.33 24.70 -1.78
C VAL A 48 1.92 23.92 -0.52
N HIS A 49 1.33 24.59 0.47
CA HIS A 49 0.81 23.92 1.66
C HIS A 49 -0.38 23.01 1.33
N GLU A 50 -1.30 23.45 0.47
CA GLU A 50 -2.43 22.63 -0.01
C GLU A 50 -1.92 21.40 -0.77
N LEU A 51 -1.01 21.57 -1.73
CA LEU A 51 -0.40 20.45 -2.46
C LEU A 51 0.28 19.44 -1.54
N LYS A 52 0.87 19.90 -0.43
CA LYS A 52 1.49 19.00 0.55
C LYS A 52 0.46 18.14 1.28
N ILE A 53 -0.72 18.68 1.55
CA ILE A 53 -1.85 17.94 2.13
C ILE A 53 -2.34 16.90 1.13
N ASP A 54 -2.62 17.32 -0.11
CA ASP A 54 -3.11 16.43 -1.17
C ASP A 54 -2.15 15.27 -1.44
N VAL A 55 -0.84 15.55 -1.52
CA VAL A 55 0.18 14.50 -1.68
C VAL A 55 0.21 13.56 -0.47
N GLY A 56 -0.10 14.04 0.73
CA GLY A 56 -0.27 13.21 1.93
C GLY A 56 -1.44 12.25 1.79
N GLU A 57 -2.61 12.74 1.36
CA GLU A 57 -3.81 11.93 1.15
C GLU A 57 -3.64 10.90 0.03
N ILE A 58 -3.01 11.29 -1.08
CA ILE A 58 -2.68 10.37 -2.19
C ILE A 58 -1.78 9.23 -1.70
N LYS A 59 -0.81 9.51 -0.83
CA LYS A 59 0.06 8.47 -0.27
C LYS A 59 -0.71 7.48 0.61
N ILE A 60 -1.67 7.97 1.40
CA ILE A 60 -2.52 7.13 2.25
C ILE A 60 -3.39 6.22 1.38
N THR A 61 -4.13 6.80 0.44
CA THR A 61 -5.02 6.06 -0.49
C THR A 61 -4.25 5.05 -1.35
N MET A 62 -3.06 5.39 -1.81
CA MET A 62 -2.19 4.46 -2.52
C MET A 62 -1.76 3.28 -1.63
N GLY A 63 -1.45 3.54 -0.36
CA GLY A 63 -1.13 2.52 0.63
C GLY A 63 -2.29 1.56 0.89
N GLU A 64 -3.51 2.10 1.05
CA GLU A 64 -4.74 1.31 1.17
C GLU A 64 -4.98 0.44 -0.06
N MET A 65 -4.86 1.02 -1.26
CA MET A 65 -5.01 0.29 -2.52
C MET A 65 -3.99 -0.85 -2.69
N GLN A 66 -2.74 -0.66 -2.25
CA GLN A 66 -1.75 -1.73 -2.26
C GLN A 66 -2.12 -2.87 -1.33
N VAL A 67 -2.64 -2.55 -0.14
CA VAL A 67 -3.12 -3.55 0.81
C VAL A 67 -4.30 -4.30 0.20
N THR A 68 -5.34 -3.63 -0.28
CA THR A 68 -6.51 -4.28 -0.87
C THR A 68 -6.15 -5.20 -2.02
N MET A 69 -5.22 -4.81 -2.90
CA MET A 69 -4.72 -5.68 -3.98
C MET A 69 -4.05 -6.95 -3.44
N ARG A 70 -3.21 -6.83 -2.38
CA ARG A 70 -2.61 -8.00 -1.71
C ARG A 70 -3.66 -8.86 -1.03
N GLN A 71 -4.68 -8.27 -0.42
CA GLN A 71 -5.78 -8.99 0.21
C GLN A 71 -6.51 -9.84 -0.83
N ILE A 72 -6.85 -9.26 -2.00
CA ILE A 72 -7.48 -9.98 -3.11
C ILE A 72 -6.61 -11.14 -3.60
N GLU A 73 -5.31 -10.93 -3.82
CA GLU A 73 -4.38 -11.98 -4.24
C GLU A 73 -4.32 -13.13 -3.22
N VAL A 74 -4.16 -12.79 -1.94
CA VAL A 74 -4.07 -13.77 -0.86
C VAL A 74 -5.38 -14.54 -0.70
N ARG A 75 -6.54 -13.86 -0.73
CA ARG A 75 -7.86 -14.49 -0.64
C ARG A 75 -8.10 -15.45 -1.80
N ALA A 76 -7.80 -15.02 -3.03
CA ALA A 76 -7.92 -15.87 -4.22
C ALA A 76 -6.98 -17.09 -4.19
N ARG A 77 -5.81 -16.97 -3.57
CA ARG A 77 -4.89 -18.09 -3.37
C ARG A 77 -5.39 -19.04 -2.27
N ASN A 78 -5.78 -18.49 -1.13
CA ASN A 78 -6.26 -19.25 0.03
C ASN A 78 -7.52 -20.04 -0.33
N GLY A 79 -8.44 -19.47 -1.12
CA GLY A 79 -9.66 -20.14 -1.56
C GLY A 79 -9.42 -21.30 -2.54
N LYS A 80 -8.21 -21.40 -3.12
CA LYS A 80 -7.81 -22.56 -3.95
C LYS A 80 -7.17 -23.68 -3.13
N LEU A 81 -6.99 -23.50 -1.82
CA LEU A 81 -6.38 -24.51 -0.96
C LEU A 81 -7.38 -25.65 -0.72
N LYS A 82 -7.03 -26.84 -1.21
CA LYS A 82 -7.78 -28.08 -0.92
C LYS A 82 -7.11 -28.92 0.16
N ASN A 83 -5.79 -28.81 0.28
CA ASN A 83 -5.03 -29.59 1.24
C ASN A 83 -5.01 -28.86 2.60
N PRO A 84 -5.53 -29.46 3.69
CA PRO A 84 -5.57 -28.83 5.00
C PRO A 84 -4.19 -28.61 5.65
N THR A 85 -3.15 -29.24 5.11
CA THR A 85 -1.74 -29.05 5.51
C THR A 85 -1.00 -28.03 4.64
N ALA A 86 -1.66 -27.47 3.63
CA ALA A 86 -1.08 -26.37 2.86
C ALA A 86 -1.01 -25.10 3.71
N ARG A 87 0.03 -24.29 3.47
CA ARG A 87 0.25 -23.08 4.26
C ARG A 87 -0.75 -21.98 3.87
N ILE A 88 -1.47 -21.47 4.85
CA ILE A 88 -2.32 -20.28 4.71
C ILE A 88 -1.41 -19.06 4.63
N ARG A 89 -1.71 -18.14 3.72
CA ARG A 89 -1.06 -16.82 3.70
C ARG A 89 -1.88 -15.82 4.51
N PRO A 90 -1.24 -15.03 5.39
CA PRO A 90 -1.94 -13.99 6.13
C PRO A 90 -2.40 -12.87 5.22
N ILE A 91 -3.55 -12.27 5.56
CA ILE A 91 -4.10 -11.12 4.88
C ILE A 91 -3.65 -9.86 5.64
N PRO A 92 -2.92 -8.93 4.99
CA PRO A 92 -2.47 -7.70 5.65
C PRO A 92 -3.65 -6.74 5.88
N ILE A 93 -3.55 -5.93 6.92
CA ILE A 93 -4.48 -4.82 7.20
C ILE A 93 -3.77 -3.49 6.97
N PHE A 94 -4.51 -2.42 6.66
CA PHE A 94 -3.96 -1.08 6.59
C PHE A 94 -4.32 -0.33 7.87
N ALA A 95 -3.31 0.00 8.68
CA ALA A 95 -3.49 0.80 9.88
C ALA A 95 -3.15 2.27 9.55
N GLN A 96 -4.11 3.17 9.74
CA GLN A 96 -3.90 4.61 9.51
C GLN A 96 -2.69 5.10 10.34
N GLY A 97 -1.73 5.75 9.67
CA GLY A 97 -0.49 6.25 10.28
C GLY A 97 0.64 5.23 10.47
N ARG A 98 0.36 3.91 10.44
CA ARG A 98 1.41 2.85 10.47
C ARG A 98 1.63 2.19 9.11
N GLY A 99 0.65 2.27 8.22
CA GLY A 99 0.68 1.67 6.89
C GLY A 99 0.27 0.19 6.90
N PRO A 100 0.69 -0.57 5.87
CA PRO A 100 0.41 -2.00 5.77
C PRO A 100 1.01 -2.78 6.93
N GLN A 101 0.19 -3.56 7.63
CA GLN A 101 0.61 -4.41 8.74
C GLN A 101 0.25 -5.87 8.46
N GLU A 102 1.21 -6.76 8.69
CA GLU A 102 1.01 -8.20 8.68
C GLU A 102 0.82 -8.72 10.11
N PRO A 103 0.00 -9.77 10.31
CA PRO A 103 -0.15 -10.40 11.61
C PRO A 103 1.15 -11.10 12.03
N ASP A 104 1.36 -11.20 13.34
CA ASP A 104 2.53 -11.86 13.91
C ASP A 104 2.53 -13.35 13.52
N PRO A 105 3.59 -13.85 12.86
CA PRO A 105 3.67 -15.24 12.43
C PRO A 105 3.67 -16.27 13.57
N THR A 106 3.88 -15.82 14.82
CA THR A 106 3.86 -16.65 16.02
C THR A 106 2.42 -17.02 16.43
N TYR A 107 1.50 -16.07 16.26
CA TYR A 107 0.08 -16.17 16.59
C TYR A 107 -0.81 -16.36 15.36
N PHE A 108 -0.23 -16.45 14.16
CA PHE A 108 -0.98 -16.74 12.94
C PHE A 108 -1.02 -18.26 12.65
N PRO A 109 -2.19 -18.87 12.37
CA PRO A 109 -2.32 -20.28 12.06
C PRO A 109 -1.65 -20.60 10.72
N LYS A 110 -0.66 -21.49 10.75
CA LYS A 110 0.11 -21.84 9.54
C LYS A 110 -0.70 -22.69 8.57
N TYR A 111 -1.66 -23.47 9.06
CA TYR A 111 -2.41 -24.49 8.31
C TYR A 111 -3.89 -24.43 8.66
N ALA A 112 -4.76 -24.88 7.76
CA ALA A 112 -6.21 -24.91 7.99
C ALA A 112 -6.58 -25.76 9.22
N ASN A 113 -5.89 -26.87 9.44
CA ASN A 113 -6.09 -27.68 10.65
C ASN A 113 -5.82 -26.91 11.96
N GLN A 114 -4.90 -25.94 11.95
CA GLN A 114 -4.65 -25.11 13.15
C GLN A 114 -5.78 -24.10 13.35
N LEU A 115 -6.27 -23.49 12.27
CA LEU A 115 -7.40 -22.56 12.30
C LEU A 115 -8.68 -23.24 12.81
N TYR A 116 -9.09 -24.37 12.21
CA TYR A 116 -10.31 -25.06 12.62
C TYR A 116 -10.23 -25.69 14.01
N ARG A 117 -9.02 -25.90 14.56
CA ARG A 117 -8.85 -26.30 15.96
C ARG A 117 -9.24 -25.17 16.93
N LEU A 118 -9.16 -23.91 16.50
CA LEU A 118 -9.54 -22.75 17.31
C LEU A 118 -11.04 -22.68 17.60
N ARG A 119 -11.87 -23.45 16.89
CA ARG A 119 -13.31 -23.65 17.22
C ARG A 119 -13.49 -24.22 18.62
N LYS A 120 -12.58 -25.13 19.02
CA LYS A 120 -12.57 -25.76 20.34
C LYS A 120 -11.19 -25.63 20.96
N PRO A 121 -10.79 -24.42 21.38
CA PRO A 121 -9.45 -24.18 21.91
C PRO A 121 -9.20 -25.10 23.11
N GLN A 122 -8.15 -25.92 23.04
CA GLN A 122 -7.80 -26.89 24.09
C GLN A 122 -6.62 -26.38 24.94
N ASN A 123 -5.76 -25.55 24.35
CA ASN A 123 -4.56 -25.05 24.99
C ASN A 123 -4.66 -23.54 25.20
N GLU A 124 -3.99 -23.06 26.23
CA GLU A 124 -3.82 -21.62 26.48
C GLU A 124 -3.27 -20.89 25.24
N ARG A 125 -2.35 -21.52 24.51
CA ARG A 125 -1.84 -21.00 23.25
C ARG A 125 -2.94 -20.81 22.19
N ASP A 126 -3.91 -21.71 22.12
CA ASP A 126 -5.01 -21.61 21.14
C ASP A 126 -5.93 -20.43 21.52
N HIS A 127 -6.20 -20.21 22.81
CA HIS A 127 -6.93 -19.03 23.29
C HIS A 127 -6.20 -17.72 22.97
N GLN A 128 -4.89 -17.64 23.21
CA GLN A 128 -4.09 -16.46 22.88
C GLN A 128 -4.04 -16.19 21.38
N MET A 129 -3.94 -17.26 20.57
CA MET A 129 -3.98 -17.16 19.12
C MET A 129 -5.29 -16.56 18.64
N LEU A 130 -6.42 -17.08 19.14
CA LEU A 130 -7.74 -16.60 18.77
C LEU A 130 -7.97 -15.14 19.22
N ALA A 131 -7.61 -14.81 20.46
CA ALA A 131 -7.71 -13.45 20.99
C ALA A 131 -6.85 -12.44 20.23
N TYR A 132 -5.64 -12.86 19.81
CA TYR A 132 -4.80 -12.04 18.94
C TYR A 132 -5.45 -11.80 17.59
N LEU A 133 -5.94 -12.85 16.94
CA LEU A 133 -6.55 -12.75 15.61
C LEU A 133 -7.84 -11.93 15.62
N SER A 134 -8.67 -12.07 16.66
CA SER A 134 -9.90 -11.29 16.80
C SER A 134 -9.59 -9.80 16.96
N THR A 135 -8.56 -9.46 17.74
CA THR A 135 -8.10 -8.08 17.91
C THR A 135 -7.47 -7.53 16.63
N PHE A 136 -6.67 -8.35 15.93
CA PHE A 136 -5.96 -7.91 14.73
C PHE A 136 -6.90 -7.65 13.54
N TYR A 137 -7.87 -8.54 13.32
CA TYR A 137 -8.83 -8.42 12.21
C TYR A 137 -10.08 -7.63 12.57
N ASP A 138 -10.11 -7.01 13.76
CA ASP A 138 -11.26 -6.30 14.33
C ASP A 138 -12.56 -7.09 14.13
N ILE A 139 -12.53 -8.36 14.55
CA ILE A 139 -13.70 -9.23 14.49
C ILE A 139 -14.62 -8.75 15.60
N GLN A 140 -15.43 -7.75 15.27
CA GLN A 140 -16.41 -7.20 16.18
C GLN A 140 -17.30 -8.34 16.62
N GLN A 141 -17.28 -8.60 17.92
CA GLN A 141 -18.37 -9.30 18.54
C GLN A 141 -19.56 -8.38 18.34
N GLU A 142 -20.43 -8.71 17.39
CA GLU A 142 -21.83 -8.26 17.44
C GLU A 142 -22.46 -8.90 18.69
N ALA A 143 -21.92 -8.55 19.86
CA ALA A 143 -22.53 -8.78 21.13
C ALA A 143 -23.70 -7.81 21.15
N ALA A 144 -24.83 -8.33 20.65
CA ALA A 144 -26.15 -7.76 20.75
C ALA A 144 -26.27 -6.90 22.01
N ASP A 145 -26.72 -5.66 21.81
CA ASP A 145 -26.88 -4.53 22.71
C ASP A 145 -27.63 -4.80 24.04
N ALA A 146 -27.24 -5.80 24.83
CA ALA A 146 -28.12 -6.37 25.85
C ALA A 146 -27.49 -6.62 27.23
N SER A 147 -26.24 -6.23 27.52
CA SER A 147 -25.72 -6.37 28.89
C SER A 147 -24.66 -5.34 29.26
N GLU A 148 -25.09 -4.30 29.99
CA GLU A 148 -24.25 -3.38 30.80
C GLU A 148 -23.50 -4.10 31.96
N SER A 149 -23.25 -5.40 31.86
CA SER A 149 -22.45 -6.13 32.83
C SER A 149 -21.03 -6.13 32.31
N GLY A 150 -20.09 -5.52 33.04
CA GLY A 150 -18.65 -5.44 32.73
C GLY A 150 -17.91 -6.80 32.73
N GLU A 151 -18.60 -7.86 32.32
CA GLU A 151 -18.09 -9.20 32.12
C GLU A 151 -17.32 -9.24 30.81
N LYS A 152 -16.11 -9.79 30.85
CA LYS A 152 -15.22 -9.91 29.68
C LYS A 152 -15.99 -10.62 28.58
N VAL A 153 -16.34 -9.91 27.52
CA VAL A 153 -17.09 -10.46 26.40
C VAL A 153 -16.28 -11.61 25.81
N GLN A 154 -16.66 -12.84 26.15
CA GLN A 154 -15.98 -14.03 25.70
C GLN A 154 -16.38 -14.23 24.24
N VAL A 155 -15.41 -14.10 23.33
CA VAL A 155 -15.64 -14.34 21.90
C VAL A 155 -16.11 -15.78 21.75
N ASP A 156 -17.28 -15.97 21.15
CA ASP A 156 -17.70 -17.31 20.75
C ASP A 156 -16.68 -17.85 19.73
N PRO A 157 -15.89 -18.88 20.08
CA PRO A 157 -14.80 -19.33 19.24
C PRO A 157 -15.28 -19.88 17.89
N ASP A 158 -16.48 -20.47 17.85
CA ASP A 158 -17.04 -21.02 16.62
C ASP A 158 -17.34 -19.88 15.63
N ARG A 159 -18.02 -18.83 16.08
CA ARG A 159 -18.33 -17.64 15.27
C ARG A 159 -17.08 -16.89 14.83
N ALA A 160 -16.09 -16.73 15.70
CA ALA A 160 -14.85 -16.06 15.34
C ALA A 160 -14.06 -16.82 14.26
N VAL A 161 -14.05 -18.15 14.31
CA VAL A 161 -13.38 -18.95 13.28
C VAL A 161 -14.14 -18.89 11.96
N GLU A 162 -15.47 -18.84 11.97
CA GLU A 162 -16.29 -18.63 10.77
C GLU A 162 -15.97 -17.28 10.09
N LEU A 163 -15.89 -16.20 10.86
CA LEU A 163 -15.51 -14.88 10.35
C LEU A 163 -14.05 -14.86 9.86
N LEU A 164 -13.13 -15.52 10.57
CA LEU A 164 -11.74 -15.67 10.12
C LEU A 164 -11.64 -16.45 8.82
N GLU A 165 -12.45 -17.50 8.65
CA GLU A 165 -12.53 -18.27 7.43
C GLU A 165 -12.99 -17.41 6.25
N GLU A 166 -14.04 -16.61 6.43
CA GLU A 166 -14.51 -15.67 5.44
C GLU A 166 -13.44 -14.63 5.08
N ILE A 167 -12.83 -13.99 6.09
CA ILE A 167 -11.78 -12.98 5.90
C ILE A 167 -10.62 -13.58 5.12
N LEU A 168 -10.11 -14.74 5.58
CA LEU A 168 -8.97 -15.43 4.96
C LEU A 168 -9.28 -16.03 3.58
N GLY A 169 -10.56 -16.08 3.20
CA GLY A 169 -11.04 -16.68 1.96
C GLY A 169 -10.81 -18.17 1.92
N LEU A 170 -11.01 -18.85 3.05
CA LEU A 170 -10.96 -20.29 3.14
C LEU A 170 -12.37 -20.86 2.92
N ASP A 171 -12.44 -22.12 2.56
CA ASP A 171 -13.69 -22.82 2.28
C ASP A 171 -13.58 -24.22 2.89
N GLU A 172 -14.30 -24.42 4.00
CA GLU A 172 -14.32 -25.65 4.79
C GLU A 172 -14.66 -26.88 3.94
N ASP A 173 -15.56 -26.72 2.97
CA ASP A 173 -16.03 -27.81 2.13
C ASP A 173 -14.89 -28.39 1.29
N ASN A 174 -13.97 -27.56 0.81
CA ASN A 174 -12.78 -28.04 0.09
C ASN A 174 -11.91 -28.96 0.95
N PHE A 175 -11.81 -28.69 2.25
CA PHE A 175 -11.03 -29.51 3.18
C PHE A 175 -11.79 -30.77 3.60
N ILE A 176 -13.11 -30.70 3.76
CA ILE A 176 -13.97 -31.85 4.03
C ILE A 176 -13.93 -32.82 2.84
N GLU A 177 -14.07 -32.32 1.62
CA GLU A 177 -13.95 -33.12 0.39
C GLU A 177 -12.59 -33.78 0.27
N PHE A 178 -11.52 -33.05 0.59
CA PHE A 178 -10.16 -33.60 0.58
C PHE A 178 -10.01 -34.74 1.58
N ARG A 179 -10.48 -34.58 2.83
CA ARG A 179 -10.42 -35.64 3.85
C ARG A 179 -11.24 -36.86 3.42
N THR A 180 -12.44 -36.64 2.91
CA THR A 180 -13.32 -37.71 2.40
C THR A 180 -12.65 -38.47 1.26
N ARG A 181 -12.02 -37.75 0.33
CA ARG A 181 -11.28 -38.35 -0.79
C ARG A 181 -10.07 -39.13 -0.30
N ALA A 182 -9.29 -38.55 0.62
CA ALA A 182 -8.11 -39.21 1.18
C ALA A 182 -8.48 -40.49 1.94
N GLN A 183 -9.60 -40.47 2.68
CA GLN A 183 -10.11 -41.66 3.38
C GLN A 183 -10.52 -42.76 2.39
N ARG A 184 -11.22 -42.43 1.31
CA ARG A 184 -11.54 -43.40 0.24
C ARG A 184 -10.29 -44.06 -0.35
N PHE A 185 -9.21 -43.30 -0.54
CA PHE A 185 -7.94 -43.87 -1.01
C PHE A 185 -7.23 -44.73 0.03
N ALA A 186 -7.33 -44.39 1.32
CA ALA A 186 -6.81 -45.23 2.39
C ALA A 186 -7.56 -46.57 2.46
N ASP A 187 -8.89 -46.54 2.30
CA ASP A 187 -9.75 -47.73 2.35
C ASP A 187 -9.57 -48.66 1.14
N GLN A 188 -9.26 -48.10 -0.04
CA GLN A 188 -8.98 -48.89 -1.25
C GLN A 188 -7.66 -49.67 -1.18
N GLY A 189 -6.80 -49.36 -0.22
CA GLY A 189 -5.44 -49.86 -0.16
C GLY A 189 -4.58 -49.34 -1.31
N PRO A 190 -3.24 -49.41 -1.19
CA PRO A 190 -2.38 -49.12 -2.32
C PRO A 190 -2.73 -50.09 -3.46
N PRO A 191 -2.90 -49.61 -4.71
CA PRO A 191 -3.14 -50.50 -5.83
C PRO A 191 -2.03 -51.54 -5.84
N ALA A 192 -2.40 -52.82 -5.90
CA ALA A 192 -1.45 -53.91 -5.92
C ALA A 192 -0.39 -53.57 -6.96
N ALA A 193 0.87 -53.46 -6.53
CA ALA A 193 1.95 -53.04 -7.39
C ALA A 193 1.93 -53.94 -8.63
N GLU A 194 1.53 -53.37 -9.77
CA GLU A 194 1.45 -54.11 -11.01
C GLU A 194 2.87 -54.59 -11.28
N LYS A 195 3.09 -55.88 -11.05
CA LYS A 195 4.38 -56.51 -11.29
C LYS A 195 4.59 -56.37 -12.78
N ARG A 196 5.32 -55.32 -13.17
CA ARG A 196 5.71 -55.06 -14.55
C ARG A 196 6.36 -56.33 -15.04
N ASP A 197 5.64 -57.08 -15.87
CA ASP A 197 6.17 -58.28 -16.49
C ASP A 197 7.46 -57.87 -17.18
N ARG A 198 8.58 -58.28 -16.60
CA ARG A 198 9.85 -58.18 -17.28
C ARG A 198 9.71 -59.13 -18.45
N PRO A 199 9.72 -58.66 -19.72
CA PRO A 199 9.73 -59.58 -20.84
C PRO A 199 10.96 -60.47 -20.66
N ALA A 200 10.72 -61.78 -20.56
CA ALA A 200 11.76 -62.78 -20.49
C ALA A 200 12.64 -62.61 -21.73
N THR A 201 13.79 -61.97 -21.54
CA THR A 201 14.74 -61.73 -22.61
C THR A 201 15.46 -63.05 -22.83
N GLY A 202 14.98 -63.80 -23.82
CA GLY A 202 15.65 -64.97 -24.35
C GLY A 202 17.05 -64.58 -24.82
N SER A 203 18.01 -65.36 -24.37
CA SER A 203 19.42 -65.32 -24.75
C SER A 203 19.61 -65.53 -26.25
N SER A 204 20.01 -64.48 -26.98
CA SER A 204 21.15 -64.54 -27.91
C SER A 204 21.49 -63.15 -28.48
N GLY A 205 22.70 -62.68 -28.13
CA GLY A 205 23.55 -61.78 -28.90
C GLY A 205 22.92 -60.56 -29.60
N GLU A 206 22.87 -59.44 -28.88
CA GLU A 206 23.40 -58.13 -29.29
C GLU A 206 22.81 -57.08 -28.34
N GLN A 207 23.66 -56.50 -27.48
CA GLN A 207 23.28 -55.40 -26.60
C GLN A 207 23.15 -54.11 -27.42
N PRO A 208 21.97 -53.50 -27.57
CA PRO A 208 21.91 -52.08 -27.88
C PRO A 208 22.23 -51.37 -26.57
N GLN A 209 23.42 -50.78 -26.49
CA GLN A 209 23.78 -49.88 -25.40
C GLN A 209 22.85 -48.66 -25.43
N LEU A 210 21.67 -48.77 -24.83
CA LEU A 210 20.87 -47.61 -24.47
C LEU A 210 21.65 -46.89 -23.37
N HIS A 211 22.48 -45.96 -23.82
CA HIS A 211 23.12 -44.94 -23.05
C HIS A 211 22.06 -44.29 -22.19
N ARG A 212 21.92 -44.78 -20.96
CA ARG A 212 21.35 -44.02 -19.85
C ARG A 212 22.18 -42.75 -19.83
N ARG A 213 21.65 -41.68 -20.45
CA ARG A 213 22.12 -40.32 -20.23
C ARG A 213 21.89 -40.08 -18.75
N ARG A 214 22.87 -40.48 -17.96
CA ARG A 214 23.09 -40.05 -16.59
C ARG A 214 23.02 -38.54 -16.71
N LEU A 215 21.96 -37.95 -16.14
CA LEU A 215 21.89 -36.52 -15.94
C LEU A 215 23.14 -36.20 -15.10
N GLN A 216 24.20 -35.78 -15.79
CA GLN A 216 25.38 -35.25 -15.14
C GLN A 216 24.89 -33.92 -14.59
N THR A 217 24.59 -33.91 -13.29
CA THR A 217 24.70 -32.66 -12.53
C THR A 217 26.12 -32.15 -12.79
N PRO A 218 26.31 -30.95 -13.35
CA PRO A 218 27.64 -30.40 -13.53
C PRO A 218 28.27 -30.25 -12.15
N SER A 219 29.14 -31.20 -11.80
CA SER A 219 30.14 -31.04 -10.76
C SER A 219 31.27 -30.24 -11.38
N ASP A 220 31.02 -28.96 -11.65
CA ASP A 220 32.11 -28.01 -11.84
C ASP A 220 32.70 -27.73 -10.46
N GLY A 221 33.68 -28.57 -10.13
CA GLY A 221 34.74 -28.21 -9.21
C GLY A 221 35.58 -27.10 -9.83
N SER A 222 35.02 -25.89 -9.90
CA SER A 222 35.84 -24.69 -9.91
C SER A 222 36.23 -24.42 -8.46
N THR A 223 37.35 -25.02 -8.09
CA THR A 223 38.11 -24.65 -6.90
C THR A 223 38.67 -23.25 -7.17
N VAL A 224 37.85 -22.22 -6.97
CA VAL A 224 38.37 -20.87 -6.79
C VAL A 224 38.89 -20.78 -5.36
N PRO A 225 40.19 -20.43 -5.17
CA PRO A 225 40.71 -20.22 -3.84
C PRO A 225 39.94 -19.09 -3.17
N PHE A 226 39.53 -19.36 -1.95
CA PHE A 226 38.97 -18.42 -1.00
C PHE A 226 39.99 -17.29 -0.76
N THR A 227 39.98 -16.27 -1.61
CA THR A 227 40.66 -15.00 -1.35
C THR A 227 39.73 -14.16 -0.50
N LYS A 228 40.11 -14.06 0.77
CA LYS A 228 39.98 -12.90 1.65
C LYS A 228 38.96 -11.87 1.18
N THR A 229 37.84 -11.81 1.87
CA THR A 229 37.12 -10.56 2.10
C THR A 229 38.12 -9.44 2.43
N PRO A 230 38.26 -8.40 1.60
CA PRO A 230 38.76 -7.15 2.12
C PRO A 230 37.63 -6.56 2.97
N SER A 231 37.89 -6.53 4.28
CA SER A 231 37.33 -5.52 5.17
C SER A 231 37.49 -4.16 4.50
N ARG A 232 36.44 -3.67 3.87
CA ARG A 232 36.36 -2.29 3.39
C ARG A 232 35.77 -1.50 4.55
N ALA A 233 36.67 -1.08 5.43
CA ALA A 233 36.46 0.11 6.24
C ALA A 233 36.12 1.25 5.27
N TYR A 234 34.86 1.65 5.24
CA TYR A 234 34.47 2.97 4.76
C TYR A 234 34.62 3.92 5.94
N ASP A 235 35.85 4.35 6.13
CA ASP A 235 36.16 5.61 6.79
C ASP A 235 36.45 6.63 5.67
N GLY A 236 36.01 7.87 5.86
CA GLY A 236 36.31 8.97 4.96
C GLY A 236 35.14 9.45 4.10
N SER A 237 34.45 10.46 4.64
CA SER A 237 33.82 11.53 3.85
C SER A 237 34.75 12.05 2.75
N PRO A 238 34.17 12.50 1.64
CA PRO A 238 34.61 13.79 1.12
C PRO A 238 33.41 14.70 0.89
N THR A 239 33.42 15.80 1.65
CA THR A 239 32.85 17.09 1.29
C THR A 239 33.19 17.40 -0.17
N VAL A 240 32.17 17.59 -1.01
CA VAL A 240 32.32 18.32 -2.28
C VAL A 240 31.24 19.39 -2.37
N PRO A 241 31.62 20.60 -2.78
CA PRO A 241 30.80 21.80 -2.67
C PRO A 241 29.71 21.84 -3.74
N PHE A 242 28.54 22.27 -3.28
CA PHE A 242 27.41 22.70 -4.06
C PHE A 242 27.81 23.95 -4.87
N THR A 243 27.96 23.81 -6.18
CA THR A 243 28.02 24.96 -7.11
C THR A 243 26.74 24.99 -7.93
N GLU A 244 25.91 25.97 -7.60
CA GLU A 244 24.79 26.43 -8.43
C GLU A 244 25.32 26.94 -9.77
N THR A 245 24.70 26.49 -10.85
CA THR A 245 24.58 27.30 -12.08
C THR A 245 23.18 27.12 -12.64
N PRO A 246 22.43 28.21 -12.87
CA PRO A 246 21.15 28.15 -13.56
C PRO A 246 21.39 28.20 -15.08
N SER A 247 20.89 27.21 -15.81
CA SER A 247 20.82 27.27 -17.27
C SER A 247 19.40 27.55 -17.74
N ARG A 248 19.33 28.51 -18.66
CA ARG A 248 18.19 29.26 -19.18
C ARG A 248 17.87 28.78 -20.59
N ALA A 249 16.57 28.71 -20.90
CA ALA A 249 15.92 28.58 -22.23
C ALA A 249 16.10 27.21 -22.93
N ALA A 250 15.12 26.62 -23.64
CA ALA A 250 13.99 27.18 -24.39
C ALA A 250 12.86 26.12 -24.58
N PRO A 251 11.69 26.49 -25.16
CA PRO A 251 10.44 25.72 -25.10
C PRO A 251 10.10 24.96 -26.38
N GLU A 252 9.47 23.78 -26.26
CA GLU A 252 8.69 23.13 -27.33
C GLU A 252 7.50 22.41 -26.68
N GLN A 253 6.27 22.91 -26.88
CA GLN A 253 5.35 22.46 -27.93
C GLN A 253 4.87 21.02 -27.73
N LEU A 254 3.88 20.83 -26.84
CA LEU A 254 2.88 19.78 -27.02
C LEU A 254 1.49 20.36 -26.78
N SER A 255 0.83 20.57 -27.91
CA SER A 255 -0.59 20.86 -28.05
C SER A 255 -1.42 19.57 -27.90
N ASN A 256 -2.69 19.78 -27.51
CA ASN A 256 -3.84 18.89 -27.68
C ASN A 256 -4.10 17.82 -26.61
N ILE A 257 -5.12 18.05 -25.77
CA ILE A 257 -6.40 17.32 -25.68
C ILE A 257 -7.28 18.13 -24.68
N ARG A 258 -8.18 18.99 -25.16
CA ARG A 258 -9.61 18.74 -25.44
C ARG A 258 -10.47 18.48 -24.19
N THR A 259 -10.99 19.60 -23.67
CA THR A 259 -12.40 19.86 -23.31
C THR A 259 -13.22 18.70 -22.72
N VAL A 260 -13.49 18.76 -21.41
CA VAL A 260 -14.67 18.12 -20.81
C VAL A 260 -15.49 19.18 -20.09
N ALA A 261 -16.79 19.14 -20.39
CA ALA A 261 -17.77 20.18 -20.20
C ALA A 261 -18.09 20.52 -18.74
N ALA A 262 -18.44 21.79 -18.56
CA ALA A 262 -19.12 22.33 -17.40
C ALA A 262 -20.36 21.50 -17.04
N ARG A 263 -20.45 21.07 -15.79
CA ARG A 263 -21.64 20.44 -15.21
C ARG A 263 -22.50 21.52 -14.56
N PRO A 264 -23.77 21.70 -14.95
CA PRO A 264 -24.64 22.69 -14.34
C PRO A 264 -25.03 22.26 -12.91
N ARG A 265 -24.98 23.24 -12.00
CA ARG A 265 -25.50 23.17 -10.63
C ARG A 265 -26.99 22.81 -10.66
N ARG A 266 -27.39 21.77 -9.93
CA ARG A 266 -28.81 21.50 -9.63
C ARG A 266 -29.31 22.48 -8.55
N PRO A 267 -30.54 22.99 -8.66
CA PRO A 267 -31.17 23.78 -7.61
C PRO A 267 -31.60 22.89 -6.44
N SER A 268 -31.50 23.48 -5.25
CA SER A 268 -31.99 23.00 -3.95
C SER A 268 -33.51 22.80 -3.98
N THR A 269 -33.97 21.58 -3.70
CA THR A 269 -35.37 21.31 -3.40
C THR A 269 -35.62 21.59 -1.92
N THR A 270 -36.27 22.71 -1.66
CA THR A 270 -36.90 23.05 -0.38
C THR A 270 -38.02 22.06 -0.11
N ILE A 271 -37.96 21.35 1.02
CA ILE A 271 -39.08 20.55 1.55
C ILE A 271 -39.86 21.47 2.49
N PRO A 272 -41.18 21.68 2.28
CA PRO A 272 -42.00 22.41 3.24
C PRO A 272 -42.40 21.50 4.40
N ASP A 273 -42.31 22.08 5.60
CA ASP A 273 -42.95 21.62 6.83
C ASP A 273 -44.44 21.35 6.61
N SER A 274 -44.92 20.22 7.11
CA SER A 274 -46.34 19.90 7.22
C SER A 274 -46.66 19.56 8.66
N GLU A 275 -47.11 20.60 9.36
CA GLU A 275 -48.26 20.65 10.26
C GLU A 275 -48.66 19.35 10.98
N GLU A 276 -48.26 19.31 12.25
CA GLU A 276 -49.15 19.26 13.41
C GLU A 276 -50.67 19.37 13.09
N THR A 277 -51.40 18.26 13.20
CA THR A 277 -52.81 18.30 13.61
C THR A 277 -53.10 17.22 14.65
N ALA A 278 -53.52 17.70 15.82
CA ALA A 278 -54.09 16.94 16.90
C ALA A 278 -55.44 16.32 16.51
N SER A 279 -55.75 15.13 17.04
CA SER A 279 -57.12 14.77 17.39
C SER A 279 -57.18 13.57 18.34
N SER A 280 -57.87 13.84 19.46
CA SER A 280 -58.78 12.98 20.25
C SER A 280 -58.31 11.63 20.76
#